data_AF-A0A847N1K4-F1
#
_entry.id   AF-A0A847N1K4-F1
#
_cell.length_a   1.000
_cell.length_b   1.000
_cell.length_c   1.000
_cell.angle_alpha   90.00
_cell.angle_beta   90.00
_cell.angle_gamma   90.00
#
_symmetry.space_group_name_H-M   'P 1'
#
loop_
_entity.id
_entity.type
_entity.pdbx_description
1 polymer ?
#
loop_
_entity_poly.entity_id
_entity_poly.type
_entity_poly.pdbx_seq_one_letter_code
_entity_poly.pdbx_strand_id
1 'polypeptide(L)'
;GGNDEREQTLNMLLVEMDGFDSRTGVIILAATNRPEILDPALLRPGRFDRQVLIDKPDLEGRLAILKIHTRNIKLGEDVDLRKIAQSAAGLAGADLANIANEAALLAVRQKRKTVLQADLEEAIEKSVAGLERKSRLLNAKERERVAYHETGHALTAFLTEGAEPVSKISIVPRGMGALGYTLQYPTEDRFLLSESELLNTIDTLLGGRAAEEVIYQEISTGAGNDISRASDLVRRMLTEFGMSERYRNITLPTTQSGIAGISGAREYSEKAQEYIDCETARIVNERYTKVKTNLEKNRKALETITTKLLEKEVLNGSEFQALAKSEVID
;
A
#
# COMPACT_ATOMS: atom_id res chain seq x y z
N GLY A 1 39.59 -4.09 -0.99
CA GLY A 1 38.93 -4.33 -2.29
C GLY A 1 37.90 -3.25 -2.54
N GLY A 2 36.61 -3.50 -2.30
CA GLY A 2 35.56 -2.49 -2.51
C GLY A 2 35.33 -1.48 -1.37
N ASN A 3 35.86 -1.74 -0.16
CA ASN A 3 35.77 -0.79 0.95
C ASN A 3 36.75 0.37 0.80
N ASP A 4 37.98 0.08 0.32
CA ASP A 4 39.05 1.08 0.18
C ASP A 4 38.73 2.14 -0.88
N GLU A 5 38.09 1.76 -2.00
CA GLU A 5 37.70 2.70 -3.06
C GLU A 5 36.60 3.67 -2.62
N ARG A 6 35.63 3.17 -1.83
CA ARG A 6 34.55 4.00 -1.28
C ARG A 6 35.10 5.01 -0.29
N GLU A 7 35.98 4.58 0.61
CA GLU A 7 36.63 5.46 1.59
C GLU A 7 37.55 6.49 0.91
N GLN A 8 38.30 6.10 -0.12
CA GLN A 8 39.15 7.02 -0.86
C GLN A 8 38.34 8.10 -1.58
N THR A 9 37.24 7.71 -2.24
CA THR A 9 36.35 8.65 -2.93
C THR A 9 35.66 9.60 -1.94
N LEU A 10 35.22 9.07 -0.79
CA LEU A 10 34.60 9.87 0.27
C LEU A 10 35.60 10.88 0.84
N ASN A 11 36.81 10.45 1.18
CA ASN A 11 37.84 11.33 1.74
C ASN A 11 38.22 12.44 0.75
N MET A 12 38.30 12.13 -0.54
CA MET A 12 38.53 13.15 -1.58
C MET A 12 37.40 14.19 -1.58
N LEU A 13 36.14 13.74 -1.57
CA LEU A 13 35.00 14.65 -1.50
C LEU A 13 35.06 15.55 -0.26
N LEU A 14 35.40 15.00 0.90
CA LEU A 14 35.51 15.77 2.14
C LEU A 14 36.62 16.83 2.09
N VAL A 15 37.78 16.49 1.50
CA VAL A 15 38.90 17.45 1.33
C VAL A 15 38.50 18.58 0.39
N GLU A 16 37.83 18.27 -0.72
CA GLU A 16 37.35 19.29 -1.65
C GLU A 16 36.28 20.17 -1.01
N MET A 17 35.36 19.60 -0.21
CA MET A 17 34.33 20.36 0.51
C MET A 17 34.94 21.33 1.54
N ASP A 18 35.95 20.89 2.29
CA ASP A 18 36.65 21.73 3.27
C ASP A 18 37.57 22.79 2.61
N GLY A 19 37.98 22.55 1.36
CA GLY A 19 38.87 23.41 0.58
C GLY A 19 38.20 24.62 -0.08
N PHE A 20 36.86 24.72 -0.07
CA PHE A 20 36.15 25.84 -0.68
C PHE A 20 36.24 27.12 0.16
N ASP A 21 36.68 28.21 -0.47
CA ASP A 21 36.48 29.56 0.06
C ASP A 21 34.99 29.93 -0.09
N SER A 22 34.34 30.35 1.00
CA SER A 22 32.96 30.86 1.00
C SER A 22 32.69 31.98 -0.03
N ARG A 23 33.72 32.67 -0.52
CA ARG A 23 33.66 33.70 -1.56
C ARG A 23 33.44 33.17 -2.97
N THR A 24 33.62 31.86 -3.19
CA THR A 24 33.55 31.24 -4.53
C THR A 24 32.12 31.03 -5.03
N GLY A 25 31.10 31.21 -4.16
CA GLY A 25 29.68 31.18 -4.57
C GLY A 25 29.16 29.81 -5.02
N VAL A 26 29.86 28.72 -4.66
CA VAL A 26 29.48 27.34 -5.02
C VAL A 26 28.52 26.79 -3.96
N ILE A 27 27.42 26.17 -4.40
CA ILE A 27 26.45 25.46 -3.55
C ILE A 27 26.44 23.99 -3.95
N ILE A 28 26.63 23.10 -2.99
CA ILE A 28 26.58 21.65 -3.20
C ILE A 28 25.22 21.13 -2.72
N LEU A 29 24.53 20.39 -3.59
CA LEU A 29 23.25 19.73 -3.29
C LEU A 29 23.40 18.23 -3.46
N ALA A 30 22.82 17.46 -2.53
CA ALA A 30 22.76 16.01 -2.58
C ALA A 30 21.37 15.52 -2.16
N ALA A 31 20.98 14.34 -2.64
CA ALA A 31 19.72 13.69 -2.27
C ALA A 31 19.99 12.23 -1.87
N THR A 32 19.35 11.78 -0.80
CA THR A 32 19.39 10.38 -0.35
C THR A 32 18.03 9.97 0.20
N ASN A 33 17.64 8.72 -0.06
CA ASN A 33 16.47 8.10 0.60
C ASN A 33 16.86 7.41 1.91
N ARG A 34 18.15 7.41 2.26
CA ARG A 34 18.73 6.75 3.43
C ARG A 34 19.73 7.66 4.13
N PRO A 35 19.25 8.69 4.87
CA PRO A 35 20.15 9.57 5.62
C PRO A 35 20.91 8.84 6.73
N GLU A 36 20.35 7.76 7.27
CA GLU A 36 20.88 7.00 8.41
C GLU A 36 22.16 6.21 8.10
N ILE A 37 22.44 5.92 6.83
CA ILE A 37 23.66 5.22 6.41
C ILE A 37 24.78 6.15 5.96
N LEU A 38 24.53 7.46 5.94
CA LEU A 38 25.56 8.42 5.54
C LEU A 38 26.66 8.48 6.60
N ASP A 39 27.91 8.66 6.14
CA ASP A 39 29.01 8.93 7.05
C ASP A 39 28.73 10.24 7.83
N PRO A 40 28.74 10.23 9.18
CA PRO A 40 28.51 11.42 9.99
C PRO A 40 29.47 12.58 9.67
N ALA A 41 30.64 12.30 9.09
CA ALA A 41 31.58 13.31 8.63
C ALA A 41 30.97 14.22 7.55
N LEU A 42 30.08 13.72 6.69
CA LEU A 42 29.41 14.52 5.66
C LEU A 42 28.45 15.56 6.25
N LEU A 43 27.89 15.27 7.43
CA LEU A 43 26.86 16.09 8.08
C LEU A 43 27.42 17.16 9.02
N ARG A 44 28.75 17.32 9.06
CA ARG A 44 29.40 18.33 9.91
C ARG A 44 29.23 19.74 9.33
N PRO A 45 29.23 20.79 10.18
CA PRO A 45 29.20 22.18 9.74
C PRO A 45 30.25 22.49 8.66
N GLY A 46 29.86 23.23 7.62
CA GLY A 46 30.71 23.53 6.47
C GLY A 46 30.65 22.51 5.32
N ARG A 47 29.93 21.40 5.50
CA ARG A 47 29.70 20.37 4.46
C ARG A 47 28.21 20.28 4.11
N PHE A 48 27.54 19.16 4.34
CA PHE A 48 26.08 19.04 4.25
C PHE A 48 25.44 19.39 5.60
N ASP A 49 25.58 20.64 5.99
CA ASP A 49 25.10 21.16 7.27
C ASP A 49 23.60 21.51 7.28
N ARG A 50 22.98 21.61 6.10
CA ARG A 50 21.54 21.80 5.93
C ARG A 50 20.88 20.60 5.29
N GLN A 51 19.84 20.12 5.96
CA GLN A 51 18.97 19.07 5.46
C GLN A 51 17.58 19.64 5.23
N VAL A 52 17.03 19.37 4.05
CA VAL A 52 15.66 19.71 3.70
C VAL A 52 14.94 18.40 3.45
N LEU A 53 14.04 18.01 4.35
CA LEU A 53 13.19 16.85 4.12
C LEU A 53 12.17 17.18 3.03
N ILE A 54 12.04 16.28 2.07
CA ILE A 54 11.03 16.32 1.03
C ILE A 54 10.12 15.12 1.25
N ASP A 55 8.99 15.37 1.91
CA ASP A 55 7.98 14.36 2.15
C ASP A 55 7.17 14.08 0.88
N LYS A 56 6.41 12.99 0.92
CA LYS A 56 5.43 12.69 -0.14
C LYS A 56 4.38 13.81 -0.19
N PRO A 57 3.88 14.16 -1.39
CA PRO A 57 2.90 15.23 -1.55
C PRO A 57 1.57 14.90 -0.86
N ASP A 58 0.99 15.91 -0.21
CA ASP A 58 -0.39 15.91 0.28
C ASP A 58 -1.39 16.02 -0.88
N LEU A 59 -2.70 15.94 -0.61
CA LEU A 59 -3.73 16.00 -1.65
C LEU A 59 -3.59 17.20 -2.61
N GLU A 60 -3.37 18.41 -2.07
CA GLU A 60 -3.22 19.61 -2.90
C GLU A 60 -1.91 19.60 -3.68
N GLY A 61 -0.82 19.09 -3.10
CA GLY A 61 0.45 18.84 -3.76
C GLY A 61 0.32 17.84 -4.90
N ARG A 62 -0.38 16.71 -4.68
CA ARG A 62 -0.65 15.70 -5.73
C ARG A 62 -1.45 16.31 -6.88
N LEU A 63 -2.47 17.11 -6.57
CA LEU A 63 -3.27 17.83 -7.55
C LEU A 63 -2.45 18.85 -8.34
N ALA A 64 -1.54 19.58 -7.68
CA ALA A 64 -0.63 20.52 -8.33
C ALA A 64 0.36 19.81 -9.27
N ILE A 65 0.95 18.69 -8.82
CA ILE A 65 1.86 17.87 -9.62
C ILE A 65 1.13 17.31 -10.84
N LEU A 66 -0.06 16.75 -10.66
CA LEU A 66 -0.89 16.26 -11.78
C LEU A 66 -1.17 17.39 -12.77
N LYS A 67 -1.58 18.58 -12.32
CA LYS A 67 -1.80 19.75 -13.21
C LYS A 67 -0.55 20.14 -14.00
N ILE A 68 0.64 20.04 -13.42
CA ILE A 68 1.90 20.31 -14.12
C ILE A 68 2.12 19.28 -15.23
N HIS A 69 1.98 17.99 -14.90
CA HIS A 69 2.24 16.91 -15.87
C HIS A 69 1.13 16.74 -16.90
N THR A 70 -0.09 17.20 -16.64
CA THR A 70 -1.20 17.19 -17.59
C THR A 70 -1.31 18.47 -18.42
N ARG A 71 -0.51 19.50 -18.16
CA ARG A 71 -0.59 20.80 -18.84
C ARG A 71 -0.50 20.72 -20.37
N ASN A 72 0.33 19.80 -20.88
CA ASN A 72 0.52 19.59 -22.31
C ASN A 72 -0.32 18.42 -22.87
N ILE A 73 -1.18 17.83 -22.04
CA ILE A 73 -2.06 16.72 -22.40
C ILE A 73 -3.47 17.27 -22.64
N LYS A 74 -4.10 16.88 -23.74
CA LYS A 74 -5.50 17.24 -24.00
C LYS A 74 -6.40 16.37 -23.12
N LEU A 75 -6.92 16.92 -22.03
CA LEU A 75 -7.89 16.26 -21.17
C LEU A 75 -9.30 16.37 -21.75
N GLY A 76 -10.14 15.36 -21.51
CA GLY A 76 -11.58 15.39 -21.76
C GLY A 76 -12.30 16.31 -20.78
N GLU A 77 -13.53 16.71 -21.13
CA GLU A 77 -14.37 17.58 -20.29
C GLU A 77 -14.84 16.90 -19.00
N ASP A 78 -14.80 15.57 -18.96
CA ASP A 78 -15.20 14.70 -17.85
C ASP A 78 -14.08 14.43 -16.83
N VAL A 79 -12.86 14.94 -17.07
CA VAL A 79 -11.69 14.63 -16.24
C VAL A 79 -11.70 15.43 -14.93
N ASP A 80 -11.74 14.71 -13.81
CA ASP A 80 -11.62 15.25 -12.46
C ASP A 80 -10.27 14.85 -11.84
N LEU A 81 -9.29 15.74 -11.99
CA LEU A 81 -7.95 15.55 -11.42
C LEU A 81 -7.94 15.49 -9.89
N ARG A 82 -8.97 16.02 -9.21
CA ARG A 82 -9.03 15.98 -7.74
C ARG A 82 -9.36 14.57 -7.26
N LYS A 83 -10.27 13.87 -7.94
CA LYS A 83 -10.52 12.44 -7.68
C LYS A 83 -9.28 11.58 -7.94
N ILE A 84 -8.57 11.83 -9.03
CA ILE A 84 -7.31 11.14 -9.34
C ILE A 84 -6.26 11.39 -8.25
N ALA A 85 -6.15 12.62 -7.74
CA ALA A 85 -5.24 12.95 -6.64
C ALA A 85 -5.62 12.23 -5.33
N GLN A 86 -6.92 12.04 -5.04
CA GLN A 86 -7.39 11.25 -3.90
C GLN A 86 -7.01 9.78 -4.06
N SER A 87 -7.27 9.19 -5.23
CA SER A 87 -6.92 7.80 -5.55
C SER A 87 -5.41 7.52 -5.60
N ALA A 88 -4.60 8.56 -5.76
CA ALA A 88 -3.14 8.50 -5.77
C ALA A 88 -2.49 8.75 -4.39
N ALA A 89 -3.25 8.57 -3.30
CA ALA A 89 -2.72 8.73 -1.94
C ALA A 89 -1.47 7.87 -1.71
N GLY A 90 -0.45 8.48 -1.08
CA GLY A 90 0.82 7.80 -0.79
C GLY A 90 1.78 7.62 -1.98
N LEU A 91 1.42 8.07 -3.18
CA LEU A 91 2.30 8.08 -4.37
C LEU A 91 3.25 9.28 -4.38
N ALA A 92 4.45 9.10 -4.93
CA ALA A 92 5.44 10.16 -5.08
C ALA A 92 5.20 10.97 -6.37
N GLY A 93 5.85 12.14 -6.48
CA GLY A 93 5.71 12.99 -7.68
C GLY A 93 6.10 12.31 -8.98
N ALA A 94 7.11 11.43 -8.95
CA ALA A 94 7.52 10.63 -10.10
C ALA A 94 6.43 9.64 -10.54
N ASP A 95 5.70 9.05 -9.60
CA ASP A 95 4.60 8.13 -9.89
C ASP A 95 3.44 8.88 -10.56
N LEU A 96 3.11 10.08 -10.07
CA LEU A 96 2.08 10.94 -10.67
C LEU A 96 2.43 11.37 -12.09
N ALA A 97 3.70 11.71 -12.33
CA ALA A 97 4.21 12.03 -13.67
C ALA A 97 4.06 10.82 -14.61
N ASN A 98 4.37 9.63 -14.10
CA ASN A 98 4.22 8.39 -14.86
C ASN A 98 2.74 8.08 -15.16
N ILE A 99 1.84 8.27 -14.19
CA ILE A 99 0.39 8.11 -14.37
C ILE A 99 -0.13 9.02 -15.50
N ALA A 100 0.25 10.30 -15.50
CA ALA A 100 -0.16 11.24 -16.54
C ALA A 100 0.32 10.81 -17.93
N ASN A 101 1.58 10.35 -18.03
CA ASN A 101 2.15 9.87 -19.29
C ASN A 101 1.49 8.58 -19.78
N GLU A 102 1.23 7.63 -18.88
CA GLU A 102 0.56 6.36 -19.19
C GLU A 102 -0.88 6.59 -19.66
N ALA A 103 -1.61 7.51 -19.03
CA ALA A 103 -2.95 7.90 -19.47
C ALA A 103 -2.94 8.49 -20.89
N ALA A 104 -1.94 9.31 -21.23
CA ALA A 104 -1.76 9.81 -22.59
C ALA A 104 -1.44 8.70 -23.60
N LEU A 105 -0.57 7.75 -23.22
CA LEU A 105 -0.26 6.60 -24.07
C LEU A 105 -1.49 5.70 -24.30
N LEU A 106 -2.34 5.50 -23.29
CA LEU A 106 -3.60 4.75 -23.41
C LEU A 106 -4.56 5.43 -24.41
N ALA A 107 -4.74 6.74 -24.30
CA ALA A 107 -5.56 7.50 -25.24
C ALA A 107 -5.05 7.37 -26.69
N VAL A 108 -3.73 7.51 -26.89
CA VAL A 108 -3.10 7.36 -28.22
C VAL A 108 -3.27 5.95 -28.76
N ARG A 109 -3.09 4.91 -27.94
CA ARG A 109 -3.29 3.50 -28.34
C ARG A 109 -4.72 3.24 -28.80
N GLN A 110 -5.70 3.87 -28.15
CA GLN A 110 -7.11 3.81 -28.54
C GLN A 110 -7.47 4.78 -29.68
N LYS A 111 -6.49 5.42 -30.31
CA LYS A 111 -6.65 6.41 -31.39
C LYS A 111 -7.52 7.60 -31.00
N ARG A 112 -7.59 7.93 -29.71
CA ARG A 112 -8.29 9.11 -29.17
C ARG A 112 -7.35 10.32 -29.14
N LYS A 113 -7.93 11.52 -29.28
CA LYS A 113 -7.20 12.80 -29.23
C LYS A 113 -7.21 13.44 -27.84
N THR A 114 -8.05 12.93 -26.95
CA THR A 114 -8.26 13.40 -25.58
C THR A 114 -8.13 12.23 -24.61
N VAL A 115 -7.54 12.51 -23.45
CA VAL A 115 -7.44 11.60 -22.30
C VAL A 115 -8.73 11.71 -21.51
N LEU A 116 -9.36 10.57 -21.22
CA LEU A 116 -10.59 10.48 -20.43
C LEU A 116 -10.27 10.17 -18.98
N GLN A 117 -11.26 10.35 -18.10
CA GLN A 117 -11.13 10.00 -16.68
C GLN A 117 -10.68 8.54 -16.50
N ALA A 118 -11.27 7.63 -17.28
CA ALA A 118 -10.97 6.20 -17.24
C ALA A 118 -9.50 5.87 -17.59
N ASP A 119 -8.82 6.68 -18.42
CA ASP A 119 -7.40 6.45 -18.75
C ASP A 119 -6.49 6.74 -17.55
N LEU A 120 -6.81 7.77 -16.78
CA LEU A 120 -6.07 8.14 -15.57
C LEU A 120 -6.30 7.11 -14.47
N GLU A 121 -7.53 6.61 -14.32
CA GLU A 121 -7.87 5.52 -13.41
C GLU A 121 -7.14 4.22 -13.79
N GLU A 122 -7.13 3.85 -15.07
CA GLU A 122 -6.38 2.68 -15.57
C GLU A 122 -4.87 2.84 -15.35
N ALA A 123 -4.33 4.05 -15.52
CA ALA A 123 -2.92 4.35 -15.28
C ALA A 123 -2.55 4.23 -13.79
N ILE A 124 -3.40 4.70 -12.86
CA ILE A 124 -3.21 4.47 -11.42
C ILE A 124 -3.21 2.97 -11.12
N GLU A 125 -4.20 2.23 -11.61
CA GLU A 125 -4.28 0.78 -11.40
C GLU A 125 -3.07 0.05 -11.94
N LYS A 126 -2.55 0.47 -13.10
CA LYS A 126 -1.32 -0.07 -13.66
C LYS A 126 -0.11 0.25 -12.79
N SER A 127 -0.06 1.43 -12.16
CA SER A 127 1.02 1.82 -11.26
C SER A 127 0.99 1.04 -9.94
N VAL A 128 -0.21 0.81 -9.38
CA VAL A 128 -0.39 0.15 -8.07
C VAL A 128 -0.37 -1.38 -8.18
N ALA A 129 -1.15 -1.95 -9.11
CA ALA A 129 -1.33 -3.39 -9.27
C ALA A 129 -0.48 -4.01 -10.40
N GLY A 130 0.13 -3.18 -11.25
CA GLY A 130 0.92 -3.63 -12.40
C GLY A 130 0.11 -3.83 -13.68
N LEU A 131 0.79 -4.28 -14.74
CA LEU A 131 0.18 -4.53 -16.05
C LEU A 131 -0.86 -5.66 -16.01
N GLU A 132 -1.99 -5.44 -16.67
CA GLU A 132 -3.00 -6.47 -16.90
C GLU A 132 -2.43 -7.62 -17.75
N ARG A 133 -2.59 -8.85 -17.27
CA ARG A 133 -2.11 -10.05 -17.97
C ARG A 133 -3.26 -10.85 -18.56
N LYS A 134 -3.72 -10.44 -19.74
CA LYS A 134 -4.72 -11.19 -20.53
C LYS A 134 -4.29 -12.60 -20.91
N SER A 135 -2.98 -12.90 -20.88
CA SER A 135 -2.45 -14.24 -21.20
C SER A 135 -2.53 -15.24 -20.05
N ARG A 136 -2.73 -14.79 -18.80
CA ARG A 136 -2.85 -15.68 -17.64
C ARG A 136 -4.32 -16.06 -17.47
N LEU A 137 -4.77 -16.97 -18.33
CA LEU A 137 -6.11 -17.56 -18.23
C LEU A 137 -6.17 -18.40 -16.96
N LEU A 138 -6.90 -17.91 -15.96
CA LEU A 138 -7.25 -18.68 -14.77
C LEU A 138 -8.29 -19.73 -15.14
N ASN A 139 -8.17 -20.92 -14.55
CA ASN A 139 -9.21 -21.94 -14.69
C ASN A 139 -10.52 -21.41 -14.06
N ALA A 140 -11.68 -21.89 -14.54
CA ALA A 140 -12.98 -21.43 -14.02
C ALA A 140 -13.09 -21.55 -12.49
N LYS A 141 -12.57 -22.65 -11.92
CA LYS A 141 -12.52 -22.86 -10.46
C LYS A 141 -11.57 -21.90 -9.73
N GLU A 142 -10.44 -21.55 -10.34
CA GLU A 142 -9.49 -20.60 -9.75
C GLU A 142 -10.05 -19.18 -9.80
N ARG A 143 -10.69 -18.81 -10.91
CA ARG A 143 -11.39 -17.54 -11.08
C ARG A 143 -12.53 -17.39 -10.07
N GLU A 144 -13.29 -18.46 -9.83
CA GLU A 144 -14.33 -18.49 -8.81
C GLU A 144 -13.74 -18.29 -7.40
N ARG A 145 -12.66 -19.00 -7.06
CA ARG A 145 -11.97 -18.83 -5.78
C ARG A 145 -11.48 -17.39 -5.58
N VAL A 146 -10.86 -16.79 -6.59
CA VAL A 146 -10.41 -15.39 -6.55
C VAL A 146 -11.60 -14.45 -6.37
N ALA A 147 -12.73 -14.69 -7.04
CA ALA A 147 -13.91 -13.86 -6.87
C ALA A 147 -14.47 -13.90 -5.43
N TYR A 148 -14.52 -15.08 -4.80
CA TYR A 148 -14.88 -15.19 -3.38
C TYR A 148 -13.85 -14.51 -2.48
N HIS A 149 -12.56 -14.63 -2.79
CA HIS A 149 -11.48 -14.00 -2.04
C HIS A 149 -11.59 -12.47 -2.05
N GLU A 150 -11.70 -11.86 -3.22
CA GLU A 150 -11.84 -10.39 -3.35
C GLU A 150 -13.15 -9.88 -2.76
N THR A 151 -14.25 -10.62 -2.94
CA THR A 151 -15.52 -10.27 -2.32
C THR A 151 -15.44 -10.37 -0.80
N GLY A 152 -14.64 -11.31 -0.26
CA GLY A 152 -14.34 -11.41 1.16
C GLY A 152 -13.72 -10.14 1.73
N HIS A 153 -12.64 -9.66 1.11
CA HIS A 153 -12.03 -8.37 1.49
C HIS A 153 -13.03 -7.22 1.46
N ALA A 154 -13.77 -7.09 0.36
CA ALA A 154 -14.70 -5.99 0.18
C ALA A 154 -15.86 -6.02 1.18
N LEU A 155 -16.44 -7.20 1.42
CA LEU A 155 -17.56 -7.37 2.35
C LEU A 155 -17.10 -7.17 3.80
N THR A 156 -15.92 -7.66 4.18
CA THR A 156 -15.36 -7.39 5.50
C THR A 156 -15.09 -5.90 5.70
N ALA A 157 -14.53 -5.21 4.70
CA ALA A 157 -14.37 -3.75 4.75
C ALA A 157 -15.71 -3.01 4.91
N PHE A 158 -16.78 -3.48 4.27
CA PHE A 158 -18.09 -2.87 4.40
C PHE A 158 -18.75 -3.11 5.78
N LEU A 159 -18.58 -4.30 6.34
CA LEU A 159 -19.16 -4.68 7.64
C LEU A 159 -18.40 -4.09 8.84
N THR A 160 -17.14 -3.72 8.66
CA THR A 160 -16.30 -3.18 9.72
C THR A 160 -16.47 -1.67 9.84
N GLU A 161 -17.03 -1.22 10.96
CA GLU A 161 -17.24 0.21 11.24
C GLU A 161 -15.90 0.97 11.28
N GLY A 162 -15.80 2.03 10.49
CA GLY A 162 -14.59 2.86 10.39
C GLY A 162 -13.51 2.30 9.47
N ALA A 163 -13.75 1.20 8.75
CA ALA A 163 -12.87 0.75 7.68
C ALA A 163 -12.97 1.66 6.44
N GLU A 164 -11.93 1.65 5.62
CA GLU A 164 -11.88 2.46 4.39
C GLU A 164 -12.88 1.95 3.35
N PRO A 165 -13.58 2.87 2.64
CA PRO A 165 -14.59 2.49 1.67
C PRO A 165 -13.97 1.78 0.46
N VAL A 166 -14.60 0.68 0.05
CA VAL A 166 -14.25 -0.05 -1.16
C VAL A 166 -14.57 0.81 -2.38
N SER A 167 -13.55 1.03 -3.20
CA SER A 167 -13.62 1.86 -4.41
C SER A 167 -13.74 1.03 -5.69
N LYS A 168 -13.09 -0.14 -5.74
CA LYS A 168 -13.16 -1.05 -6.89
C LYS A 168 -12.78 -2.47 -6.48
N ILE A 169 -13.43 -3.46 -7.08
CA ILE A 169 -13.12 -4.88 -6.93
C ILE A 169 -12.88 -5.44 -8.33
N SER A 170 -11.80 -6.20 -8.52
CA SER A 170 -11.50 -6.83 -9.80
C SER A 170 -10.90 -8.22 -9.63
N ILE A 171 -11.36 -9.16 -10.45
CA ILE A 171 -10.82 -10.53 -10.55
C ILE A 171 -9.89 -10.70 -11.76
N VAL A 172 -9.49 -9.58 -12.37
CA VAL A 172 -8.62 -9.58 -13.54
C VAL A 172 -7.16 -9.56 -13.06
N PRO A 173 -6.34 -10.56 -13.43
CA PRO A 173 -4.99 -10.69 -12.92
C PRO A 173 -4.09 -9.54 -13.41
N ARG A 174 -3.33 -8.95 -12.47
CA ARG A 174 -2.36 -7.88 -12.73
C ARG A 174 -1.00 -8.17 -12.11
N GLY A 175 0.07 -7.69 -12.75
CA GLY A 175 1.44 -7.82 -12.23
C GLY A 175 1.96 -9.26 -12.13
N MET A 176 2.95 -9.50 -11.27
CA MET A 176 3.56 -10.83 -11.08
C MET A 176 2.86 -11.71 -10.03
N GLY A 177 2.00 -11.13 -9.17
CA GLY A 177 1.43 -11.85 -8.02
C GLY A 177 -0.05 -11.60 -7.69
N ALA A 178 -0.70 -10.58 -8.25
CA ALA A 178 -2.10 -10.29 -7.95
C ALA A 178 -3.03 -11.04 -8.93
N LEU A 179 -3.78 -12.01 -8.41
CA LEU A 179 -4.77 -12.76 -9.19
C LEU A 179 -6.13 -12.05 -9.23
N GLY A 180 -6.40 -11.23 -8.22
CA GLY A 180 -7.46 -10.24 -8.10
C GLY A 180 -6.96 -9.11 -7.19
N TYR A 181 -7.76 -8.06 -7.04
CA TYR A 181 -7.48 -7.02 -6.06
C TYR A 181 -8.75 -6.24 -5.67
N THR A 182 -8.75 -5.77 -4.43
CA THR A 182 -9.76 -4.87 -3.87
C THR A 182 -9.08 -3.54 -3.53
N LEU A 183 -9.51 -2.46 -4.17
CA LEU A 183 -9.00 -1.11 -3.92
C LEU A 183 -9.85 -0.40 -2.88
N GLN A 184 -9.19 0.07 -1.83
CA GLN A 184 -9.72 1.00 -0.86
C GLN A 184 -8.96 2.31 -1.01
N TYR A 185 -9.68 3.43 -0.99
CA TYR A 185 -9.07 4.75 -0.98
C TYR A 185 -9.40 5.43 0.35
N PRO A 186 -8.39 5.93 1.07
CA PRO A 186 -8.65 6.78 2.22
C PRO A 186 -9.48 7.99 1.80
N THR A 187 -10.47 8.35 2.60
CA THR A 187 -11.26 9.58 2.38
C THR A 187 -10.47 10.83 2.72
N GLU A 188 -9.47 10.72 3.59
CA GLU A 188 -8.64 11.80 4.11
C GLU A 188 -7.18 11.35 4.23
N ASP A 189 -6.24 12.27 3.99
CA ASP A 189 -4.82 12.02 4.27
C ASP A 189 -4.63 12.05 5.81
N ARG A 190 -4.53 10.87 6.42
CA ARG A 190 -4.35 10.71 7.88
C ARG A 190 -2.90 10.42 8.23
N PHE A 191 -2.39 11.12 9.24
CA PHE A 191 -1.04 10.92 9.77
C PHE A 191 -1.02 10.05 11.04
N LEU A 192 -2.17 9.88 11.69
CA LEU A 192 -2.32 9.12 12.93
C LEU A 192 -3.41 8.07 12.72
N LEU A 193 -3.16 6.85 13.21
CA LEU A 193 -4.12 5.74 13.19
C LEU A 193 -4.38 5.28 14.62
N SER A 194 -5.65 5.06 14.94
CA SER A 194 -6.04 4.47 16.22
C SER A 194 -5.83 2.96 16.24
N GLU A 195 -5.81 2.38 17.44
CA GLU A 195 -5.76 0.92 17.61
C GLU A 195 -6.95 0.23 16.90
N SER A 196 -8.15 0.81 16.99
CA SER A 196 -9.34 0.26 16.32
C SER A 196 -9.21 0.28 14.81
N GLU A 197 -8.66 1.35 14.23
CA GLU A 197 -8.43 1.45 12.78
C GLU A 197 -7.42 0.40 12.30
N LEU A 198 -6.33 0.17 13.04
CA LEU A 198 -5.36 -0.88 12.71
C LEU A 198 -6.00 -2.27 12.76
N LEU A 199 -6.82 -2.55 13.78
CA LEU A 199 -7.58 -3.79 13.87
C LEU A 199 -8.59 -3.94 12.73
N ASN A 200 -9.19 -2.85 12.25
CA ASN A 200 -10.09 -2.87 11.11
C ASN A 200 -9.35 -3.20 9.79
N THR A 201 -8.13 -2.69 9.63
CA THR A 201 -7.26 -3.07 8.51
C THR A 201 -6.91 -4.56 8.58
N ILE A 202 -6.59 -5.09 9.77
CA ILE A 202 -6.32 -6.52 9.98
C ILE A 202 -7.55 -7.35 9.62
N ASP A 203 -8.75 -6.95 10.05
CA ASP A 203 -9.98 -7.65 9.69
C ASP A 203 -10.16 -7.73 8.17
N THR A 204 -9.96 -6.61 7.48
CA THR A 204 -10.07 -6.54 6.02
C THR A 204 -9.08 -7.47 5.34
N LEU A 205 -7.80 -7.49 5.77
CA LEU A 205 -6.77 -8.39 5.23
C LEU A 205 -7.11 -9.87 5.45
N LEU A 206 -7.79 -10.21 6.55
CA LEU A 206 -8.20 -11.58 6.84
C LEU A 206 -9.47 -12.00 6.09
N GLY A 207 -10.22 -11.05 5.53
CA GLY A 207 -11.50 -11.28 4.84
C GLY A 207 -11.41 -12.24 3.65
N GLY A 208 -10.38 -12.13 2.82
CA GLY A 208 -10.22 -13.00 1.64
C GLY A 208 -10.05 -14.47 2.01
N ARG A 209 -9.17 -14.76 2.98
CA ARG A 209 -8.99 -16.11 3.53
C ARG A 209 -10.28 -16.63 4.16
N ALA A 210 -10.94 -15.81 4.97
CA ALA A 210 -12.15 -16.22 5.67
C ALA A 210 -13.29 -16.56 4.69
N ALA A 211 -13.45 -15.80 3.61
CA ALA A 211 -14.44 -16.09 2.57
C ALA A 211 -14.18 -17.44 1.87
N GLU A 212 -12.92 -17.76 1.57
CA GLU A 212 -12.56 -19.07 1.01
C GLU A 212 -12.97 -20.21 1.96
N GLU A 213 -12.67 -20.08 3.26
CA GLU A 213 -12.97 -21.13 4.24
C GLU A 213 -14.48 -21.32 4.44
N VAL A 214 -15.26 -20.24 4.44
CA VAL A 214 -16.73 -20.31 4.61
C VAL A 214 -17.42 -21.04 3.45
N ILE A 215 -16.91 -20.86 2.23
CA ILE A 215 -17.51 -21.43 1.02
C ILE A 215 -16.96 -22.82 0.70
N TYR A 216 -15.64 -22.97 0.72
CA TYR A 216 -14.96 -24.20 0.28
C TYR A 216 -14.56 -25.13 1.42
N GLN A 217 -14.64 -24.69 2.68
CA GLN A 217 -14.14 -25.42 3.85
C GLN A 217 -12.66 -25.83 3.71
N GLU A 218 -11.90 -25.10 2.89
CA GLU A 218 -10.51 -25.35 2.56
C GLU A 218 -9.80 -24.01 2.37
N ILE A 219 -8.51 -23.95 2.73
CA ILE A 219 -7.65 -22.77 2.59
C ILE A 219 -6.76 -22.88 1.35
N SER A 220 -6.64 -21.80 0.57
CA SER A 220 -5.71 -21.70 -0.58
C SER A 220 -4.31 -21.19 -0.21
N THR A 221 -3.36 -21.13 -1.14
CA THR A 221 -2.09 -20.39 -0.96
C THR A 221 -2.18 -18.90 -1.31
N GLY A 222 -3.33 -18.43 -1.82
CA GLY A 222 -3.51 -17.06 -2.32
C GLY A 222 -3.40 -15.98 -1.24
N ALA A 223 -3.86 -16.26 -0.02
CA ALA A 223 -3.87 -15.30 1.09
C ALA A 223 -2.50 -15.07 1.77
N GLY A 224 -1.40 -15.60 1.22
CA GLY A 224 -0.08 -15.54 1.87
C GLY A 224 0.42 -14.12 2.12
N ASN A 225 0.20 -13.21 1.17
CA ASN A 225 0.57 -11.80 1.30
C ASN A 225 -0.28 -11.09 2.38
N ASP A 226 -1.58 -11.38 2.44
CA ASP A 226 -2.49 -10.73 3.39
C ASP A 226 -2.22 -11.18 4.82
N ILE A 227 -1.93 -12.47 5.01
CA ILE A 227 -1.50 -13.02 6.31
C ILE A 227 -0.18 -12.40 6.76
N SER A 228 0.78 -12.24 5.84
CA SER A 228 2.06 -11.58 6.17
C SER A 228 1.83 -10.14 6.62
N ARG A 229 1.06 -9.36 5.84
CA ARG A 229 0.75 -7.96 6.15
C ARG A 229 -0.01 -7.82 7.47
N ALA A 230 -0.99 -8.66 7.72
CA ALA A 230 -1.75 -8.66 8.98
C ALA A 230 -0.82 -8.98 10.16
N SER A 231 0.03 -9.99 10.03
CA SER A 231 0.99 -10.39 11.07
C SER A 231 2.01 -9.29 11.36
N ASP A 232 2.50 -8.63 10.32
CA ASP A 232 3.45 -7.52 10.45
C ASP A 232 2.80 -6.30 11.11
N LEU A 233 1.54 -6.00 10.78
CA LEU A 233 0.82 -4.89 11.42
C LEU A 233 0.62 -5.15 12.91
N VAL A 234 0.20 -6.36 13.29
CA VAL A 234 0.07 -6.74 14.71
C VAL A 234 1.41 -6.69 15.43
N ARG A 235 2.49 -7.18 14.81
CA ARG A 235 3.84 -7.04 15.39
C ARG A 235 4.19 -5.59 15.67
N ARG A 236 3.96 -4.69 14.72
CA ARG A 236 4.22 -3.25 14.89
C ARG A 236 3.33 -2.62 15.97
N MET A 237 2.08 -3.04 16.09
CA MET A 237 1.20 -2.64 17.21
C MET A 237 1.83 -2.99 18.56
N LEU A 238 2.38 -4.20 18.68
CA LEU A 238 2.98 -4.71 19.92
C LEU A 238 4.38 -4.12 20.19
N THR A 239 5.20 -3.88 19.17
CA THR A 239 6.61 -3.47 19.34
C THR A 239 6.86 -1.99 19.16
N GLU A 240 6.21 -1.33 18.19
CA GLU A 240 6.47 0.07 17.83
C GLU A 240 5.47 1.02 18.51
N PHE A 241 4.18 0.68 18.46
CA PHE A 241 3.11 1.57 18.89
C PHE A 241 2.73 1.42 20.37
N GLY A 242 3.29 0.44 21.09
CA GLY A 242 3.02 0.23 22.50
C GLY A 242 1.57 -0.16 22.81
N MET A 243 0.89 -0.81 21.85
CA MET A 243 -0.50 -1.29 21.94
C MET A 243 -0.59 -2.72 22.51
N SER A 244 0.38 -3.11 23.33
CA SER A 244 0.35 -4.37 24.08
C SER A 244 -0.18 -4.14 25.49
N GLU A 245 -0.93 -5.10 26.04
CA GLU A 245 -1.31 -5.06 27.46
C GLU A 245 -0.08 -5.11 28.37
N ARG A 246 0.91 -5.95 28.04
CA ARG A 246 2.11 -6.17 28.86
C ARG A 246 3.19 -5.11 28.63
N TYR A 247 3.39 -4.72 27.37
CA TYR A 247 4.39 -3.73 26.97
C TYR A 247 3.71 -2.44 26.53
N ARG A 248 2.83 -1.92 27.40
CA ARG A 248 2.08 -0.71 27.12
C ARG A 248 2.97 0.52 27.19
N ASN A 249 2.83 1.44 26.22
CA ASN A 249 3.55 2.72 26.17
C ASN A 249 5.09 2.58 26.16
N ILE A 250 5.62 1.44 25.72
CA ILE A 250 7.05 1.26 25.47
C ILE A 250 7.27 0.78 24.04
N THR A 251 8.41 1.15 23.47
CA THR A 251 8.87 0.60 22.20
C THR A 251 9.89 -0.50 22.47
N LEU A 252 9.76 -1.61 21.75
CA LEU A 252 10.73 -2.70 21.74
C LEU A 252 11.59 -2.54 20.47
N PRO A 253 12.80 -1.95 20.60
CA PRO A 253 13.61 -1.62 19.45
C PRO A 253 14.06 -2.88 18.71
N THR A 254 13.98 -2.81 17.39
CA THR A 254 14.67 -3.73 16.50
C THR A 254 15.78 -2.92 15.83
N THR A 255 17.04 -3.28 16.03
CA THR A 255 18.14 -2.60 15.35
C THR A 255 18.01 -2.92 13.87
N GLN A 256 17.60 -1.97 13.04
CA GLN A 256 17.74 -2.13 11.59
C GLN A 256 19.24 -2.02 11.26
N SER A 257 19.95 -3.14 11.24
CA SER A 257 21.30 -3.17 10.69
C SER A 257 21.22 -2.72 9.24
N GLY A 258 21.77 -1.54 8.94
CA GLY A 258 21.75 -0.92 7.61
C GLY A 258 22.52 -1.68 6.52
N ILE A 259 23.09 -2.84 6.84
CA ILE A 259 23.88 -3.72 5.97
C ILE A 259 22.94 -4.77 5.36
N ALA A 260 22.83 -4.76 4.03
CA ALA A 260 22.05 -5.75 3.29
C ALA A 260 22.52 -7.18 3.62
N GLY A 261 21.63 -8.00 4.20
CA GLY A 261 21.87 -9.40 4.52
C GLY A 261 22.04 -9.73 6.01
N ILE A 262 22.11 -8.73 6.89
CA ILE A 262 22.10 -8.95 8.35
C ILE A 262 20.70 -8.62 8.87
N SER A 263 19.94 -9.67 9.20
CA SER A 263 18.67 -9.53 9.94
C SER A 263 18.91 -8.68 11.17
N GLY A 264 18.07 -7.65 11.37
CA GLY A 264 18.21 -6.72 12.48
C GLY A 264 18.34 -7.43 13.82
N ALA A 265 19.29 -7.00 14.65
CA ALA A 265 19.45 -7.53 16.00
C ALA A 265 18.25 -7.07 16.84
N ARG A 266 17.61 -8.01 17.53
CA ARG A 266 16.55 -7.68 18.50
C ARG A 266 17.23 -7.31 19.81
N GLU A 267 16.84 -6.19 20.40
CA GLU A 267 17.43 -5.70 21.66
C GLU A 267 16.62 -6.11 22.91
N TYR A 268 15.65 -7.00 22.74
CA TYR A 268 14.77 -7.48 23.80
C TYR A 268 14.92 -9.00 24.05
N SER A 269 14.58 -9.43 25.27
CA SER A 269 14.79 -10.81 25.72
C SER A 269 14.01 -11.86 24.90
N GLU A 270 14.49 -13.10 24.86
CA GLU A 270 13.75 -14.22 24.25
C GLU A 270 12.34 -14.39 24.81
N LYS A 271 12.17 -14.16 26.12
CA LYS A 271 10.84 -14.19 26.77
C LYS A 271 9.90 -13.10 26.28
N ALA A 272 10.44 -11.95 25.86
CA ALA A 272 9.66 -10.90 25.22
C ALA A 272 9.29 -11.28 23.78
N GLN A 273 10.22 -11.90 23.04
CA GLN A 273 9.94 -12.44 21.71
C GLN A 273 8.83 -13.50 21.73
N GLU A 274 8.94 -14.48 22.62
CA GLU A 274 7.93 -15.52 22.80
C GLU A 274 6.55 -14.91 23.07
N TYR A 275 6.49 -13.91 23.96
CA TYR A 275 5.25 -13.20 24.24
C TYR A 275 4.69 -12.49 22.99
N ILE A 276 5.52 -11.78 22.21
CA ILE A 276 5.08 -11.10 20.99
C ILE A 276 4.53 -12.10 19.99
N ASP A 277 5.21 -13.23 19.80
CA ASP A 277 4.81 -14.25 18.83
C ASP A 277 3.48 -14.92 19.24
N CYS A 278 3.34 -15.29 20.52
CA CYS A 278 2.09 -15.82 21.07
C CYS A 278 0.95 -14.81 20.96
N GLU A 279 1.20 -13.54 21.30
CA GLU A 279 0.18 -12.50 21.29
C GLU A 279 -0.23 -12.13 19.85
N THR A 280 0.71 -12.13 18.92
CA THR A 280 0.43 -11.96 17.48
C THR A 280 -0.51 -13.05 16.99
N ALA A 281 -0.18 -14.32 17.29
CA ALA A 281 -1.03 -15.45 16.91
C ALA A 281 -2.43 -15.36 17.56
N ARG A 282 -2.50 -14.94 18.84
CA ARG A 282 -3.76 -14.78 19.57
C ARG A 282 -4.65 -13.72 18.90
N ILE A 283 -4.13 -12.51 18.68
CA ILE A 283 -4.87 -11.40 18.08
C ILE A 283 -5.34 -11.77 16.67
N VAL A 284 -4.45 -12.30 15.82
CA VAL A 284 -4.81 -12.67 14.43
C VAL A 284 -5.91 -13.74 14.42
N ASN A 285 -5.82 -14.77 15.27
CA ASN A 285 -6.85 -15.82 15.35
C ASN A 285 -8.19 -15.31 15.90
N GLU A 286 -8.16 -14.40 16.87
CA GLU A 286 -9.37 -13.78 17.41
C GLU A 286 -10.09 -12.94 16.34
N ARG A 287 -9.33 -12.08 15.65
CA ARG A 287 -9.84 -11.27 14.53
C ARG A 287 -10.34 -12.16 13.39
N TYR A 288 -9.58 -13.20 13.03
CA TYR A 288 -9.98 -14.16 12.00
C TYR A 288 -11.32 -14.82 12.33
N THR A 289 -11.48 -15.28 13.57
CA THR A 289 -12.73 -15.89 14.05
C THR A 289 -13.90 -14.92 13.95
N LYS A 290 -13.71 -13.66 14.36
CA LYS A 290 -14.72 -12.61 14.25
C LYS A 290 -15.13 -12.36 12.81
N VAL A 291 -14.14 -12.20 11.91
CA VAL A 291 -14.37 -11.98 10.48
C VAL A 291 -15.12 -13.17 9.86
N LYS A 292 -14.70 -14.40 10.17
CA LYS A 292 -15.36 -15.63 9.71
C LYS A 292 -16.83 -15.67 10.16
N THR A 293 -17.12 -15.46 11.43
CA THR A 293 -18.51 -15.44 11.94
C THR A 293 -19.36 -14.37 11.25
N ASN A 294 -18.80 -13.18 10.98
CA ASN A 294 -19.50 -12.11 10.28
C ASN A 294 -19.80 -12.48 8.82
N LEU A 295 -18.86 -13.12 8.14
CA LEU A 295 -19.05 -13.61 6.77
C LEU A 295 -20.02 -14.81 6.71
N GLU A 296 -20.01 -15.71 7.69
CA GLU A 296 -20.97 -16.82 7.79
C GLU A 296 -22.41 -16.32 7.94
N LYS A 297 -22.63 -15.31 8.80
CA LYS A 297 -23.95 -14.65 8.94
C LYS A 297 -24.41 -14.02 7.63
N ASN A 298 -23.48 -13.43 6.87
CA ASN A 298 -23.75 -12.73 5.61
C ASN A 298 -23.42 -13.57 4.37
N ARG A 299 -23.47 -14.91 4.48
CA ARG A 299 -23.10 -15.82 3.38
C ARG A 299 -23.89 -15.55 2.10
N LYS A 300 -25.18 -15.23 2.23
CA LYS A 300 -26.04 -14.93 1.07
C LYS A 300 -25.57 -13.67 0.32
N ALA A 301 -25.12 -12.64 1.04
CA ALA A 301 -24.56 -11.43 0.45
C ALA A 301 -23.25 -11.75 -0.28
N LEU A 302 -22.38 -12.56 0.33
CA LEU A 302 -21.12 -13.02 -0.28
C LEU A 302 -21.37 -13.74 -1.61
N GLU A 303 -22.27 -14.72 -1.65
CA GLU A 303 -22.61 -15.49 -2.86
C GLU A 303 -23.22 -14.60 -3.97
N THR A 304 -24.11 -13.68 -3.59
CA THR A 304 -24.78 -12.77 -4.54
C THR A 304 -23.81 -11.78 -5.18
N ILE A 305 -22.95 -11.16 -4.37
CA ILE A 305 -21.94 -10.21 -4.86
C ILE A 305 -20.90 -10.94 -5.71
N THR A 306 -20.47 -12.14 -5.30
CA THR A 306 -19.51 -12.95 -6.06
C THR A 306 -20.08 -13.34 -7.43
N THR A 307 -21.36 -13.72 -7.51
CA THR A 307 -22.01 -14.06 -8.78
C THR A 307 -21.97 -12.87 -9.74
N LYS A 308 -22.31 -11.67 -9.27
CA LYS A 308 -22.23 -10.44 -10.07
C LYS A 308 -20.81 -10.08 -10.46
N LEU A 309 -19.83 -10.31 -9.58
CA LEU A 309 -18.41 -10.09 -9.87
C LEU A 309 -17.90 -11.06 -10.93
N LEU A 310 -18.36 -12.31 -10.94
CA LEU A 310 -18.01 -13.29 -11.96
C LEU A 310 -18.57 -12.93 -13.34
N GLU A 311 -19.78 -12.36 -13.39
CA GLU A 311 -20.42 -11.87 -14.61
C GLU A 311 -19.73 -10.63 -15.19
N LYS A 312 -19.44 -9.63 -14.35
CA LYS A 312 -18.89 -8.34 -14.79
C LYS A 312 -17.35 -8.25 -14.78
N GLU A 313 -16.66 -9.16 -14.10
CA GLU A 313 -15.21 -9.16 -13.82
C GLU A 313 -14.69 -8.00 -12.97
N VAL A 314 -15.42 -6.89 -12.94
CA VAL A 314 -15.11 -5.66 -12.24
C VAL A 314 -16.38 -5.09 -11.63
N LEU A 315 -16.32 -4.70 -10.35
CA LEU A 315 -17.37 -3.96 -9.67
C LEU A 315 -16.81 -2.64 -9.13
N ASN A 316 -17.50 -1.55 -9.42
CA ASN A 316 -17.18 -0.23 -8.87
C ASN A 316 -17.72 -0.11 -7.43
N GLY A 317 -17.10 0.74 -6.62
CA GLY A 317 -17.45 0.93 -5.21
C GLY A 317 -18.90 1.32 -4.98
N SER A 318 -19.48 2.17 -5.82
CA SER A 318 -20.89 2.56 -5.74
C SER A 318 -21.84 1.39 -6.05
N GLU A 319 -21.51 0.56 -7.05
CA GLU A 319 -22.28 -0.64 -7.38
C GLU A 319 -22.20 -1.65 -6.23
N PHE A 320 -20.98 -1.88 -5.72
CA PHE A 320 -20.75 -2.76 -4.58
C PHE A 320 -21.51 -2.31 -3.34
N GLN A 321 -21.44 -1.02 -2.98
CA GLN A 321 -22.16 -0.49 -1.82
C GLN A 321 -23.68 -0.64 -1.94
N ALA A 322 -24.25 -0.45 -3.13
CA ALA A 322 -25.68 -0.64 -3.36
C ALA A 322 -26.08 -2.10 -3.14
N LEU A 323 -25.25 -3.05 -3.60
CA LEU A 323 -25.47 -4.49 -3.43
C LEU A 323 -25.30 -4.94 -1.98
N ALA A 324 -24.26 -4.44 -1.31
CA ALA A 324 -24.00 -4.75 0.08
C ALA A 324 -25.15 -4.25 0.96
N LYS A 325 -25.62 -3.03 0.77
CA LYS A 325 -26.77 -2.48 1.53
C LYS A 325 -28.08 -3.24 1.32
N SER A 326 -28.28 -3.87 0.16
CA SER A 326 -29.52 -4.62 -0.11
C SER A 326 -29.53 -6.03 0.46
N GLU A 327 -28.36 -6.64 0.68
CA GLU A 327 -28.24 -8.07 1.01
C GLU A 327 -27.63 -8.34 2.40
N VAL A 328 -26.98 -7.35 3.01
CA VAL A 328 -26.42 -7.48 4.36
C VAL A 328 -27.56 -7.46 5.39
N ILE A 329 -27.48 -8.39 6.33
CA ILE A 329 -28.40 -8.47 7.47
C ILE A 329 -27.75 -7.65 8.61
N ASP A 330 -28.47 -6.64 9.11
CA ASP A 330 -28.09 -5.87 10.31
C ASP A 330 -27.93 -6.76 11.55
#